data_AF-A0A7S3B3D1-F1
#
_entry.id   AF-A0A7S3B3D1-F1
#
_cell.length_a   1.000
_cell.length_b   1.000
_cell.length_c   1.000
_cell.angle_alpha   90.00
_cell.angle_beta   90.00
_cell.angle_gamma   90.00
#
_symmetry.space_group_name_H-M   'P 1'
#
loop_
_entity.id
_entity.type
_entity.pdbx_description
1 polymer ?
#
loop_
_entity_poly.entity_id
_entity_poly.type
_entity_poly.pdbx_seq_one_letter_code
_entity_poly.pdbx_strand_id
1 'polypeptide(L)'
;MTGKPTLLGAMNGAIAGLAGITPASGFVTIQSAFVLGIVFGASSLGGCWALSKLKIDDALDVTAVHGVTGILGSLGLGLLATSSVNPGGPDGAFYGHPAQLGYQAVGVLAAVLLSALFTFLILQLLRLTLGLRHEADSGPPSSLDARDHGEAAYASEAPLATPGAKAPLGEAQRGKCC
;
A
#
# COMPACT_ATOMS: atom_id res chain seq x y z
N MET A 1 -13.88 2.41 -13.74
CA MET A 1 -14.74 2.77 -12.60
C MET A 1 -16.15 2.27 -12.90
N THR A 2 -16.81 1.59 -11.98
CA THR A 2 -18.08 0.87 -12.20
C THR A 2 -19.33 1.77 -12.12
N GLY A 3 -19.17 3.08 -11.93
CA GLY A 3 -20.26 4.05 -11.83
C GLY A 3 -21.10 3.95 -10.56
N LYS A 4 -20.81 2.99 -9.68
CA LYS A 4 -21.51 2.74 -8.42
C LYS A 4 -20.55 2.94 -7.25
N PRO A 5 -20.98 3.56 -6.13
CA PRO A 5 -20.15 3.66 -4.94
C PRO A 5 -19.89 2.27 -4.37
N THR A 6 -18.63 2.00 -4.03
CA THR A 6 -18.21 0.72 -3.43
C THR A 6 -17.74 0.94 -1.99
N LEU A 7 -18.00 -0.03 -1.11
CA LEU A 7 -17.52 0.01 0.27
C LEU A 7 -15.98 0.04 0.32
N LEU A 8 -15.33 -0.81 -0.48
CA LEU A 8 -13.87 -0.83 -0.58
C LEU A 8 -13.28 0.52 -1.03
N GLY A 9 -13.94 1.20 -1.98
CA GLY A 9 -13.52 2.54 -2.40
C GLY A 9 -13.66 3.56 -1.27
N ALA A 10 -14.75 3.49 -0.49
CA ALA A 10 -14.93 4.36 0.68
C ALA A 10 -13.88 4.08 1.78
N MET A 11 -13.57 2.82 2.05
CA MET A 11 -12.54 2.44 3.02
C MET A 11 -11.13 2.88 2.57
N ASN A 12 -10.77 2.65 1.30
CA ASN A 12 -9.50 3.14 0.76
C ASN A 12 -9.41 4.66 0.82
N GLY A 13 -10.50 5.37 0.54
CA GLY A 13 -10.56 6.83 0.69
C GLY A 13 -10.36 7.31 2.13
N ALA A 14 -10.93 6.61 3.12
CA ALA A 14 -10.73 6.92 4.53
C ALA A 14 -9.26 6.68 4.96
N ILE A 15 -8.66 5.56 4.54
CA ILE A 15 -7.25 5.23 4.82
C ILE A 15 -6.33 6.25 4.13
N ALA A 16 -6.63 6.65 2.89
CA ALA A 16 -5.91 7.69 2.16
C ALA A 16 -5.91 9.02 2.91
N GLY A 17 -7.06 9.41 3.48
CA GLY A 17 -7.17 10.60 4.34
C GLY A 17 -6.30 10.51 5.59
N LEU A 18 -6.33 9.37 6.28
CA LEU A 18 -5.53 9.13 7.49
C LEU A 18 -4.02 9.10 7.20
N ALA A 19 -3.60 8.37 6.17
CA ALA A 19 -2.21 8.30 5.75
C ALA A 19 -1.70 9.67 5.29
N GLY A 20 -2.48 10.37 4.46
CA GLY A 20 -2.11 11.69 3.95
C GLY A 20 -2.02 12.77 5.02
N ILE A 21 -2.91 12.77 6.03
CA ILE A 21 -2.86 13.80 7.08
C ILE A 21 -1.74 13.57 8.10
N THR A 22 -1.24 12.34 8.21
CA THR A 22 -0.21 11.94 9.19
C THR A 22 0.93 12.95 9.34
N PRO A 23 1.66 13.38 8.28
CA PRO A 23 2.74 14.35 8.43
C PRO A 23 2.28 15.70 8.98
N ALA A 24 1.08 16.17 8.59
CA ALA A 24 0.58 17.52 8.86
C ALA A 24 -0.30 17.63 10.12
N SER A 25 -0.73 16.49 10.68
CA SER A 25 -1.76 16.39 11.74
C SER A 25 -1.55 17.28 12.96
N GLY A 26 -0.29 17.53 13.34
CA GLY A 26 0.07 18.38 14.47
C GLY A 26 0.40 19.84 14.12
N PHE A 27 0.19 20.28 12.88
CA PHE A 27 0.67 21.58 12.41
C PHE A 27 -0.38 22.41 11.64
N VAL A 28 -1.46 21.78 11.16
CA VAL A 28 -2.46 22.46 10.31
C VAL A 28 -3.79 22.64 11.03
N THR A 29 -4.56 23.66 10.64
CA THR A 29 -5.89 23.93 11.21
C THR A 29 -6.90 22.85 10.82
N ILE A 30 -8.00 22.73 11.58
CA ILE A 30 -9.10 21.78 11.30
C ILE A 30 -9.69 22.00 9.89
N GLN A 31 -9.86 23.26 9.50
CA GLN A 31 -10.38 23.63 8.18
C GLN A 31 -9.43 23.17 7.06
N SER A 32 -8.12 23.35 7.27
CA SER A 32 -7.10 22.89 6.31
C SER A 32 -7.06 21.37 6.24
N ALA A 33 -7.15 20.68 7.38
CA ALA A 33 -7.19 19.22 7.45
C ALA A 33 -8.40 18.64 6.70
N PHE A 34 -9.57 19.28 6.80
CA PHE A 34 -10.77 18.87 6.07
C PHE A 34 -10.57 18.96 4.54
N VAL A 35 -10.03 20.09 4.06
CA VAL A 35 -9.74 20.26 2.62
C VAL A 35 -8.71 19.26 2.14
N LEU A 36 -7.63 19.08 2.90
CA LEU A 36 -6.58 18.09 2.60
C LEU A 36 -7.15 16.67 2.54
N GLY A 37 -8.05 16.29 3.46
CA GLY A 37 -8.72 14.98 3.43
C GLY A 37 -9.45 14.70 2.12
N ILE A 38 -10.16 15.69 1.57
CA ILE A 38 -10.82 15.57 0.25
C ILE A 38 -9.78 15.38 -0.85
N VAL A 39 -8.70 16.16 -0.81
CA VAL A 39 -7.60 16.06 -1.78
C VAL A 39 -6.92 14.69 -1.72
N PHE A 40 -6.73 14.12 -0.53
CA PHE A 40 -6.14 12.78 -0.35
C PHE A 40 -7.03 11.68 -0.91
N GLY A 41 -8.34 11.72 -0.64
CA GLY A 41 -9.28 10.76 -1.22
C GLY A 41 -9.33 10.82 -2.75
N ALA A 42 -9.38 12.03 -3.32
CA ALA A 42 -9.39 12.23 -4.77
C ALA A 42 -8.06 11.80 -5.44
N SER A 43 -6.93 12.14 -4.83
CA SER A 43 -5.60 11.79 -5.35
C SER A 43 -5.30 10.30 -5.24
N SER A 44 -5.72 9.62 -4.18
CA SER A 44 -5.62 8.15 -4.07
C SER A 44 -6.40 7.47 -5.19
N LEU A 45 -7.65 7.90 -5.46
CA LEU A 45 -8.45 7.35 -6.55
C LEU A 45 -7.81 7.58 -7.93
N GLY A 46 -7.28 8.78 -8.15
CA GLY A 46 -6.51 9.11 -9.36
C GLY A 46 -5.23 8.29 -9.49
N GLY A 47 -4.54 8.03 -8.38
CA GLY A 47 -3.34 7.20 -8.29
C GLY A 47 -3.62 5.76 -8.70
N CYS A 48 -4.64 5.12 -8.12
CA CYS A 48 -5.07 3.76 -8.49
C CYS A 48 -5.37 3.67 -9.99
N TRP A 49 -6.10 4.66 -10.52
CA TRP A 49 -6.41 4.72 -11.95
C TRP A 49 -5.15 4.86 -12.81
N ALA A 50 -4.19 5.68 -12.40
CA ALA A 50 -2.92 5.86 -13.12
C ALA A 50 -2.07 4.57 -13.10
N LEU A 51 -1.92 3.92 -11.94
CA LEU A 51 -1.20 2.63 -11.81
C LEU A 51 -1.82 1.54 -12.69
N SER A 52 -3.16 1.45 -12.70
CA SER A 52 -3.90 0.55 -13.58
C SER A 52 -3.63 0.82 -15.07
N LYS A 53 -3.59 2.10 -15.47
CA LYS A 53 -3.25 2.50 -16.85
C LYS A 53 -1.80 2.17 -17.22
N LEU A 54 -0.89 2.27 -16.27
CA LEU A 54 0.52 1.91 -16.43
C LEU A 54 0.77 0.40 -16.36
N LYS A 55 -0.27 -0.41 -16.09
CA LYS A 55 -0.18 -1.87 -15.90
C LYS A 55 0.79 -2.25 -14.77
N ILE A 56 0.86 -1.42 -13.74
CA ILE A 56 1.59 -1.71 -12.51
C ILE A 56 0.62 -2.45 -11.59
N ASP A 57 1.00 -3.67 -11.22
CA ASP A 57 0.21 -4.54 -10.34
C ASP A 57 0.54 -4.23 -8.87
N ASP A 58 -0.14 -3.21 -8.33
CA ASP A 58 -0.10 -2.87 -6.91
C ASP A 58 -1.28 -3.55 -6.21
N ALA A 59 -1.05 -4.77 -5.73
CA ALA A 59 -2.10 -5.67 -5.26
C ALA A 59 -3.01 -5.09 -4.16
N LEU A 60 -2.49 -4.15 -3.36
CA LEU A 60 -3.22 -3.53 -2.25
C LEU A 60 -3.36 -2.00 -2.40
N ASP A 61 -3.11 -1.46 -3.59
CA ASP A 61 -3.14 -0.01 -3.87
C ASP A 61 -2.24 0.84 -2.93
N VAL A 62 -1.17 0.26 -2.37
CA VAL A 62 -0.34 0.91 -1.32
C VAL A 62 0.31 2.19 -1.84
N THR A 63 0.76 2.18 -3.09
CA THR A 63 1.41 3.32 -3.73
C THR A 63 0.44 4.50 -3.85
N ALA A 64 -0.80 4.23 -4.20
CA ALA A 64 -1.83 5.26 -4.35
C ALA A 64 -2.35 5.76 -3.00
N VAL A 65 -2.59 4.85 -2.05
CA VAL A 65 -3.20 5.18 -0.75
C VAL A 65 -2.19 5.79 0.22
N HIS A 66 -0.92 5.36 0.21
CA HIS A 66 0.11 5.83 1.14
C HIS A 66 1.20 6.67 0.46
N GLY A 67 1.71 6.22 -0.70
CA GLY A 67 2.78 6.91 -1.40
C GLY A 67 2.35 8.30 -1.89
N VAL A 68 1.32 8.35 -2.73
CA VAL A 68 0.81 9.60 -3.30
C VAL A 68 0.29 10.54 -2.23
N THR A 69 -0.55 10.05 -1.31
CA THR A 69 -1.14 10.89 -0.27
C THR A 69 -0.12 11.36 0.77
N GLY A 70 0.87 10.54 1.12
CA GLY A 70 1.95 10.91 2.03
C GLY A 70 2.85 12.00 1.46
N ILE A 71 3.12 11.95 0.16
CA ILE A 71 3.81 13.03 -0.57
C ILE A 71 2.98 14.32 -0.48
N LEU A 72 1.69 14.26 -0.85
CA LEU A 72 0.81 15.43 -0.82
C LEU A 72 0.62 15.98 0.60
N GLY A 73 0.56 15.12 1.61
CA GLY A 73 0.47 15.49 3.01
C GLY A 73 1.70 16.23 3.52
N SER A 74 2.88 15.74 3.16
CA SER A 74 4.15 16.36 3.54
C SER A 74 4.31 17.72 2.86
N LEU A 75 3.96 17.83 1.58
CA LEU A 75 3.93 19.12 0.88
C LEU A 75 2.84 20.04 1.44
N GLY A 76 1.68 19.49 1.83
CA GLY A 76 0.58 20.20 2.48
C GLY A 76 1.01 20.84 3.80
N LEU A 77 1.80 20.16 4.63
CA LEU A 77 2.46 20.75 5.80
C LEU A 77 3.32 21.94 5.37
N GLY A 78 4.12 21.77 4.31
CA GLY A 78 4.96 22.82 3.75
C GLY A 78 4.22 24.11 3.40
N LEU A 79 2.94 23.99 3.04
CA LEU A 79 2.08 25.11 2.68
C LEU A 79 1.30 25.67 3.87
N LEU A 80 0.68 24.78 4.66
CA LEU A 80 -0.43 25.09 5.57
C LEU A 80 -0.06 24.98 7.05
N ALA A 81 1.16 24.61 7.40
CA ALA A 81 1.60 24.58 8.79
C ALA A 81 1.49 25.98 9.41
N THR A 82 1.05 26.06 10.66
CA THR A 82 0.91 27.32 11.37
C THR A 82 1.26 27.20 12.86
N SER A 83 2.02 28.17 13.33
CA SER A 83 2.37 28.37 14.74
C SER A 83 1.14 28.58 15.65
N SER A 84 0.00 28.97 15.09
CA SER A 84 -1.27 29.07 15.82
C SER A 84 -1.81 27.71 16.30
N VAL A 85 -1.48 26.63 15.59
CA VAL A 85 -1.84 25.25 15.98
C VAL A 85 -0.73 24.63 16.81
N ASN A 86 0.53 24.87 16.44
CA ASN A 86 1.69 24.37 17.16
C ASN A 86 2.74 25.47 17.34
N PRO A 87 2.78 26.14 18.51
CA PRO A 87 3.71 27.24 18.75
C PRO A 87 5.20 26.86 18.65
N GLY A 88 5.53 25.58 18.84
CA GLY A 88 6.89 25.04 18.65
C GLY A 88 7.16 24.52 17.24
N GLY A 89 6.16 24.56 16.35
CA GLY A 89 6.24 24.10 14.98
C GLY A 89 6.61 25.21 13.99
N PRO A 90 6.96 24.84 12.75
CA PRO A 90 7.24 25.80 11.69
C PRO A 90 5.95 26.40 11.13
N ASP A 91 6.03 27.64 10.67
CA ASP A 91 5.03 28.18 9.73
C ASP A 91 5.30 27.66 8.32
N GLY A 92 4.22 27.46 7.56
CA GLY A 92 4.23 27.08 6.17
C GLY A 92 4.28 28.28 5.22
N ALA A 93 4.30 28.01 3.92
CA ALA A 93 4.41 29.03 2.89
C ALA A 93 3.28 30.08 2.94
N PHE A 94 2.05 29.67 3.26
CA PHE A 94 0.91 30.59 3.35
C PHE A 94 0.89 31.40 4.66
N TYR A 95 1.73 31.04 5.62
CA TYR A 95 1.85 31.70 6.93
C TYR A 95 3.16 32.49 7.07
N GLY A 96 3.85 32.77 5.96
CA GLY A 96 5.00 33.68 5.93
C GLY A 96 6.37 33.00 5.84
N HIS A 97 6.43 31.67 5.78
CA HIS A 97 7.69 30.93 5.68
C HIS A 97 7.73 29.98 4.46
N PRO A 98 7.92 30.52 3.24
CA PRO A 98 7.89 29.74 1.99
C PRO A 98 8.99 28.69 1.87
N ALA A 99 10.12 28.87 2.57
CA ALA A 99 11.20 27.90 2.61
C ALA A 99 10.75 26.55 3.20
N GLN A 100 9.70 26.53 4.04
CA GLN A 100 9.16 25.30 4.61
C GLN A 100 8.71 24.30 3.54
N LEU A 101 8.13 24.77 2.43
CA LEU A 101 7.76 23.89 1.32
C LEU A 101 8.99 23.22 0.70
N GLY A 102 10.10 23.96 0.58
CA GLY A 102 11.37 23.42 0.10
C GLY A 102 11.92 22.34 1.02
N TYR A 103 11.89 22.54 2.34
CA TYR A 103 12.32 21.54 3.31
C TYR A 103 11.49 20.25 3.22
N GLN A 104 10.16 20.39 3.06
CA GLN A 104 9.28 19.24 2.88
C GLN A 104 9.54 18.52 1.55
N ALA A 105 9.75 19.26 0.46
CA ALA A 105 10.08 18.67 -0.84
C ALA A 105 11.40 17.88 -0.80
N VAL A 106 12.43 18.42 -0.15
CA VAL A 106 13.71 17.72 0.04
C VAL A 106 13.53 16.47 0.90
N GLY A 107 12.78 16.57 2.01
CA GLY A 107 12.49 15.42 2.88
C GLY A 107 11.74 14.31 2.15
N VAL A 108 10.71 14.66 1.38
CA VAL A 108 9.96 13.74 0.52
C VAL A 108 10.88 13.08 -0.50
N LEU A 109 11.69 13.88 -1.23
CA LEU A 109 12.60 13.35 -2.24
C LEU A 109 13.62 12.39 -1.63
N ALA A 110 14.19 12.74 -0.47
CA ALA A 110 15.10 11.88 0.25
C ALA A 110 14.43 10.56 0.66
N ALA A 111 13.21 10.61 1.20
CA ALA A 111 12.46 9.42 1.61
C ALA A 111 12.10 8.52 0.40
N VAL A 112 11.68 9.10 -0.73
CA VAL A 112 11.38 8.36 -1.96
C VAL A 112 12.64 7.71 -2.52
N LEU A 113 13.74 8.45 -2.62
CA LEU A 113 15.00 7.90 -3.14
C LEU A 113 15.55 6.80 -2.24
N LEU A 114 15.54 7.01 -0.92
CA LEU A 114 16.01 6.02 0.04
C LEU A 114 15.16 4.74 -0.04
N SER A 115 13.83 4.88 0.05
CA SER A 115 12.92 3.72 0.02
C SER A 115 12.99 2.99 -1.32
N ALA A 116 12.96 3.69 -2.45
CA ALA A 116 13.04 3.06 -3.77
C ALA A 116 14.39 2.36 -4.00
N LEU A 117 15.51 3.03 -3.66
CA LEU A 117 16.84 2.47 -3.86
C LEU A 117 17.06 1.22 -3.01
N PHE A 118 16.83 1.31 -1.70
CA PHE A 118 17.09 0.18 -0.82
C PHE A 118 16.10 -0.96 -1.04
N THR A 119 14.83 -0.67 -1.30
CA THR A 119 13.85 -1.71 -1.67
C THR A 119 14.28 -2.41 -2.95
N PHE A 120 14.70 -1.66 -3.97
CA PHE A 120 15.20 -2.24 -5.22
C PHE A 120 16.42 -3.13 -4.99
N LEU A 121 17.42 -2.66 -4.23
CA LEU A 121 18.63 -3.45 -3.93
C LEU A 121 18.30 -4.73 -3.18
N ILE A 122 17.44 -4.65 -2.16
CA ILE A 122 16.99 -5.82 -1.38
C ILE A 122 16.26 -6.81 -2.29
N LEU A 123 15.33 -6.33 -3.12
CA LEU A 123 14.59 -7.19 -4.05
C LEU A 123 15.53 -7.87 -5.07
N GLN A 124 16.52 -7.15 -5.63
CA GLN A 124 17.48 -7.77 -6.55
C GLN A 124 18.38 -8.79 -5.84
N LEU A 125 18.82 -8.50 -4.62
CA LEU A 125 19.61 -9.46 -3.83
C LEU A 125 18.81 -10.73 -3.55
N LEU A 126 17.55 -10.59 -3.13
CA LEU A 126 16.65 -11.72 -2.90
C LEU A 126 16.37 -12.49 -4.19
N ARG A 127 16.20 -11.79 -5.32
CA ARG A 127 16.02 -12.42 -6.62
C ARG A 127 17.19 -13.30 -7.03
N LEU A 128 18.42 -12.88 -6.73
CA LEU A 128 19.64 -13.62 -7.09
C LEU A 128 19.97 -14.75 -6.11
N THR A 129 19.49 -14.66 -4.86
CA THR A 129 19.84 -15.64 -3.81
C THR A 129 18.73 -16.65 -3.54
N LEU A 130 17.49 -16.21 -3.34
CA LEU A 130 16.36 -17.04 -2.90
C LEU A 130 15.26 -17.17 -3.97
N GLY A 131 15.17 -16.20 -4.88
CA GLY A 131 14.00 -16.02 -5.75
C GLY A 131 12.89 -15.23 -5.04
N LEU A 132 12.19 -14.36 -5.77
CA LEU A 132 11.14 -13.48 -5.23
C LEU A 132 9.73 -14.00 -5.49
N ARG A 133 9.51 -14.59 -6.67
CA ARG A 133 8.20 -14.99 -7.15
C ARG A 133 8.19 -16.50 -7.25
N HIS A 134 7.16 -17.12 -6.71
CA HIS A 134 6.91 -18.53 -6.94
C HIS A 134 6.72 -18.77 -8.44
N GLU A 135 7.41 -19.78 -9.00
CA GLU A 135 7.19 -20.17 -10.38
C GLU A 135 5.75 -20.66 -10.55
N ALA A 136 5.11 -20.23 -11.63
CA ALA A 136 3.80 -20.73 -12.01
C ALA A 136 3.97 -22.23 -12.33
N ASP A 137 3.52 -23.09 -11.43
CA ASP A 137 3.44 -24.51 -11.73
C ASP A 137 2.45 -24.68 -12.89
N SER A 138 2.77 -25.58 -13.81
CA SER A 138 2.01 -25.86 -15.04
C SER A 138 0.60 -26.44 -14.81
N GLY A 139 0.20 -26.62 -13.54
CA GLY A 139 -1.12 -27.01 -13.11
C GLY A 139 -2.06 -25.83 -12.79
N PRO A 140 -3.31 -26.09 -12.38
CA PRO A 140 -4.18 -25.05 -11.82
C PRO A 140 -3.47 -24.37 -10.65
N PRO A 141 -3.62 -23.05 -10.44
CA PRO A 141 -2.95 -22.34 -9.35
C PRO A 141 -3.37 -22.96 -8.02
N SER A 142 -2.55 -23.85 -7.47
CA SER A 142 -2.69 -24.32 -6.10
C SER A 142 -2.50 -23.10 -5.20
N SER A 143 -3.43 -22.85 -4.29
CA SER A 143 -3.35 -21.73 -3.36
C SER A 143 -2.01 -21.74 -2.63
N LEU A 144 -1.45 -20.56 -2.34
CA LEU A 144 -0.23 -20.46 -1.54
C LEU A 144 -0.45 -21.10 -0.16
N ASP A 145 -1.68 -20.99 0.37
CA ASP A 145 -2.09 -21.67 1.60
C ASP A 145 -1.90 -23.20 1.53
N ALA A 146 -2.32 -23.84 0.43
CA ALA A 146 -2.19 -25.28 0.29
C ALA A 146 -0.73 -25.72 0.06
N ARG A 147 0.05 -24.93 -0.67
CA ARG A 147 1.46 -25.27 -1.00
C ARG A 147 2.41 -25.03 0.16
N ASP A 148 2.36 -23.84 0.75
CA ASP A 148 3.36 -23.36 1.70
C ASP A 148 2.93 -23.65 3.14
N HIS A 149 1.62 -23.81 3.39
CA HIS A 149 1.06 -24.07 4.72
C HIS A 149 0.33 -25.42 4.85
N GLY A 150 0.01 -26.10 3.74
CA GLY A 150 -0.74 -27.37 3.78
C GLY A 150 -2.19 -27.22 4.23
N GLU A 151 -2.72 -25.99 4.20
CA GLU A 151 -4.05 -25.63 4.69
C GLU A 151 -4.93 -25.05 3.57
N ALA A 152 -6.24 -25.00 3.80
CA ALA A 152 -7.18 -24.31 2.93
C ALA A 152 -7.89 -23.23 3.73
N ALA A 153 -7.87 -21.98 3.25
CA ALA A 153 -8.56 -20.87 3.90
C ALA A 153 -10.09 -21.07 3.91
N TYR A 154 -10.61 -21.67 2.83
CA TYR A 154 -12.02 -21.98 2.70
C TYR A 154 -12.27 -23.46 2.43
N ALA A 155 -13.38 -23.98 2.96
CA ALA A 155 -13.80 -25.36 2.72
C ALA A 155 -14.05 -25.69 1.24
N SER A 156 -14.33 -24.68 0.40
CA SER A 156 -14.46 -24.83 -1.05
C SER A 156 -13.13 -24.99 -1.79
N GLU A 157 -12.01 -24.64 -1.13
CA GLU A 157 -10.65 -24.76 -1.65
C GLU A 157 -9.96 -26.04 -1.18
N ALA A 158 -10.50 -26.68 -0.12
CA ALA A 158 -10.14 -28.06 0.18
C ALA A 158 -10.40 -28.88 -1.10
N PRO A 159 -9.46 -29.73 -1.53
CA PRO A 159 -9.62 -30.49 -2.76
C PRO A 159 -11.00 -31.13 -2.73
N LEU A 160 -11.89 -30.72 -3.64
CA LEU A 160 -13.07 -31.50 -3.95
C LEU A 160 -12.50 -32.90 -4.16
N ALA A 161 -12.87 -33.84 -3.29
CA ALA A 161 -12.63 -35.24 -3.56
C ALA A 161 -13.36 -35.52 -4.86
N THR A 162 -12.70 -35.31 -6.00
CA THR A 162 -13.24 -35.60 -7.31
C THR A 162 -13.58 -37.08 -7.25
N PRO A 163 -14.86 -37.46 -7.35
CA PRO A 163 -15.23 -38.85 -7.33
C PRO A 163 -14.59 -39.50 -8.56
N GLY A 164 -13.44 -40.17 -8.38
CA GLY A 164 -12.76 -40.90 -9.45
C GLY A 164 -11.28 -40.59 -9.71
N ALA A 165 -10.65 -39.59 -9.07
CA ALA A 165 -9.21 -39.43 -9.20
C ALA A 165 -8.49 -40.44 -8.29
N LYS A 166 -7.93 -41.51 -8.87
CA LYS A 166 -7.10 -42.47 -8.15
C LYS A 166 -5.90 -41.72 -7.58
N ALA A 167 -5.77 -41.70 -6.26
CA ALA A 167 -4.53 -41.33 -5.60
C ALA A 167 -3.39 -42.20 -6.18
N PRO A 168 -2.24 -41.63 -6.58
CA PRO A 168 -1.06 -42.46 -6.75
C PRO A 168 -0.78 -43.07 -5.38
N LEU A 169 -0.89 -44.40 -5.30
CA LEU A 169 -0.44 -45.16 -4.14
C LEU A 169 1.07 -44.99 -4.02
N GLY A 170 1.48 -43.95 -3.31
CA GLY A 170 2.82 -43.71 -2.80
C GLY A 170 2.83 -44.04 -1.32
N GLU A 171 3.41 -45.18 -1.01
CA GLU A 171 3.54 -45.82 0.29
C GLU A 171 4.35 -44.97 1.29
N ALA A 172 3.76 -43.91 1.87
CA ALA A 172 4.50 -43.04 2.80
C ALA A 172 3.67 -42.40 3.93
N GLN A 173 2.52 -42.98 4.33
CA GLN A 173 1.78 -42.50 5.52
C GLN A 173 1.45 -43.58 6.55
N ARG A 174 2.22 -44.68 6.58
CA ARG A 174 2.15 -45.61 7.71
C ARG A 174 3.04 -45.10 8.85
N GLY A 175 2.46 -44.26 9.69
CA GLY A 175 2.92 -44.04 11.06
C GLY A 175 3.38 -42.63 11.36
N LYS A 176 2.47 -41.82 11.91
CA LYS A 176 2.57 -41.26 13.28
C LYS A 176 1.40 -40.32 13.50
N CYS A 177 0.38 -40.81 14.20
CA CYS A 177 -0.35 -39.96 15.13
C CYS A 177 0.60 -39.61 16.27
N CYS A 178 0.92 -38.32 16.41
CA CYS A 178 1.14 -37.58 17.64
C CYS A 178 1.02 -36.10 17.27
#